data_AF-A0A525VIB2-F1
#
_entry.id   AF-A0A525VIB2-F1
#
_cell.length_a   1.000
_cell.length_b   1.000
_cell.length_c   1.000
_cell.angle_alpha   90.00
_cell.angle_beta   90.00
_cell.angle_gamma   90.00
#
_symmetry.space_group_name_H-M   'P 1'
#
loop_
_entity.id
_entity.type
_entity.pdbx_description
1 polymer ?
#
loop_
_entity_poly.entity_id
_entity_poly.type
_entity_poly.pdbx_seq_one_letter_code
_entity_poly.pdbx_strand_id
1 'polypeptide(L)'
;MTRHIPSPLVVLGFGYTGRVVHSIGTSQGRAVHATSRNPHNNLTGIPSEYCVRFDLEQPSTWPNIPAGTDLIWCFPATPLEQVQAFARTLDQPTRRMIVLGSTSAYEVSDESTEYPPPWIDESALIDLTKPRVQGEEYLRQHHGAIVLRVAGIYGPGRNPLDWIRQGRVSPSRKYVNLIHVEDLAAICLAAIEKGKPGEAYNVSDGTPHTWDEICATAQQRWCLTATTPKEDRFTGKRISNAKLRGELSYVLQHPDLYEALAMIESGNGVEAQDGQNGFQQGPKRDGTGGVPSAEN
;
A
#
# COMPACT_ATOMS: atom_id res chain seq x y z
N MET A 1 34.62 -5.91 -14.28
CA MET A 1 33.17 -5.76 -14.06
C MET A 1 32.98 -4.87 -12.84
N THR A 2 32.72 -3.58 -13.05
CA THR A 2 32.39 -2.64 -11.97
C THR A 2 31.05 -3.09 -11.37
N ARG A 3 31.03 -3.49 -10.10
CA ARG A 3 29.78 -3.77 -9.38
C ARG A 3 28.99 -2.46 -9.37
N HIS A 4 27.85 -2.42 -10.06
CA HIS A 4 26.94 -1.30 -10.00
C HIS A 4 26.38 -1.25 -8.57
N ILE A 5 26.85 -0.30 -7.75
CA ILE A 5 26.34 -0.12 -6.39
C ILE A 5 24.94 0.51 -6.52
N PRO A 6 23.88 -0.14 -6.02
CA PRO A 6 22.54 0.45 -6.04
C PRO A 6 22.53 1.78 -5.27
N SER A 7 21.81 2.79 -5.78
CA SER A 7 21.66 4.05 -5.07
C SER A 7 21.08 3.81 -3.67
N PRO A 8 21.51 4.56 -2.64
CA PRO A 8 20.84 4.54 -1.34
C PRO A 8 19.35 4.86 -1.50
N LEU A 9 18.53 4.23 -0.67
CA LEU A 9 17.07 4.38 -0.67
C LEU A 9 16.62 4.90 0.69
N VAL A 10 15.62 5.77 0.69
CA VAL A 10 14.89 6.19 1.88
C VAL A 10 13.43 5.79 1.73
N VAL A 11 12.91 5.05 2.71
CA VAL A 11 11.51 4.64 2.78
C VAL A 11 10.77 5.60 3.72
N LEU A 12 10.01 6.53 3.15
CA LEU A 12 9.18 7.47 3.89
C LEU A 12 7.94 6.74 4.43
N GLY A 13 7.94 6.45 5.73
CA GLY A 13 6.90 5.68 6.41
C GLY A 13 7.20 4.19 6.54
N PHE A 14 7.76 3.80 7.68
CA PHE A 14 8.14 2.42 8.00
C PHE A 14 6.98 1.55 8.53
N GLY A 15 5.86 1.56 7.81
CA GLY A 15 4.70 0.72 8.07
C GLY A 15 4.82 -0.69 7.47
N TYR A 16 3.68 -1.33 7.22
CA TYR A 16 3.60 -2.70 6.69
C TYR A 16 4.43 -2.91 5.42
N THR A 17 4.13 -2.16 4.35
CA THR A 17 4.87 -2.26 3.07
C THR A 17 6.32 -1.81 3.21
N GLY A 18 6.57 -0.75 3.98
CA GLY A 18 7.92 -0.18 4.15
C GLY A 18 8.91 -1.17 4.77
N ARG A 19 8.45 -2.03 5.69
CA ARG A 19 9.28 -3.10 6.29
C ARG A 19 9.71 -4.15 5.26
N VAL A 20 8.79 -4.54 4.38
CA VAL A 20 9.08 -5.52 3.32
C VAL A 20 10.00 -4.93 2.25
N VAL A 21 9.76 -3.68 1.85
CA VAL A 21 10.68 -2.92 0.96
C VAL A 21 12.08 -2.86 1.54
N HIS A 22 12.21 -2.56 2.83
CA HIS A 22 13.50 -2.53 3.49
C HIS A 22 14.17 -3.91 3.49
N SER A 23 13.46 -4.97 3.89
CA SER A 23 13.99 -6.33 3.90
C SER A 23 14.49 -6.79 2.52
N ILE A 24 13.70 -6.56 1.47
CA ILE A 24 14.10 -6.93 0.10
C ILE A 24 15.24 -6.03 -0.39
N GLY A 25 15.18 -4.73 -0.14
CA GLY A 25 16.22 -3.79 -0.58
C GLY A 25 17.58 -4.08 0.07
N THR A 26 17.62 -4.38 1.37
CA THR A 26 18.87 -4.72 2.07
C THR A 26 19.42 -6.06 1.64
N SER A 27 18.57 -7.07 1.37
CA SER A 27 19.03 -8.37 0.85
C SER A 27 19.64 -8.26 -0.55
N GLN A 28 19.25 -7.23 -1.33
CA GLN A 28 19.85 -6.85 -2.61
C GLN A 28 21.12 -5.98 -2.46
N GLY A 29 21.60 -5.76 -1.23
CA GLY A 29 22.82 -4.99 -0.95
C GLY A 29 22.64 -3.46 -1.05
N ARG A 30 21.40 -2.97 -1.05
CA ARG A 30 21.11 -1.53 -1.05
C ARG A 30 21.18 -0.97 0.38
N ALA A 31 21.74 0.22 0.54
CA ALA A 31 21.63 0.99 1.78
C ALA A 31 20.20 1.56 1.90
N VAL A 32 19.38 0.98 2.78
CA VAL A 32 17.97 1.39 2.95
C VAL A 32 17.78 2.10 4.29
N HIS A 33 17.44 3.38 4.25
CA HIS A 33 17.08 4.16 5.42
C HIS A 33 15.58 4.06 5.65
N ALA A 34 15.18 3.83 6.89
CA ALA A 34 13.79 3.77 7.31
C ALA A 34 13.41 5.06 8.03
N THR A 35 12.22 5.59 7.76
CA THR A 35 11.75 6.80 8.44
C THR A 35 10.58 6.60 9.39
N SER A 36 10.55 7.40 10.46
CA SER A 36 9.47 7.45 11.43
C SER A 36 9.39 8.83 12.10
N ARG A 37 8.20 9.22 12.54
CA ARG A 37 8.00 10.39 13.42
C ARG A 37 8.62 10.19 14.81
N ASN A 38 8.74 8.93 15.23
CA ASN A 38 9.40 8.50 16.46
C ASN A 38 10.31 7.28 16.15
N PRO A 39 11.55 7.51 15.66
CA PRO A 39 12.46 6.43 15.29
C PRO A 39 12.80 5.47 16.42
N HIS A 40 13.03 5.99 17.64
CA HIS A 40 13.41 5.20 18.81
C HIS A 40 12.39 4.10 19.12
N ASN A 41 11.10 4.36 18.95
CA ASN A 41 10.05 3.39 19.25
C ASN A 41 9.68 2.50 18.06
N ASN A 42 9.72 3.04 16.83
CA ASN A 42 9.13 2.36 15.67
C ASN A 42 10.15 1.64 14.78
N LEU A 43 11.44 1.97 14.91
CA LEU A 43 12.53 1.40 14.11
C LEU A 43 13.43 0.49 14.95
N THR A 44 12.88 -0.13 16.00
CA THR A 44 13.60 -1.13 16.79
C THR A 44 14.05 -2.28 15.88
N GLY A 45 15.36 -2.52 15.82
CA GLY A 45 15.97 -3.50 14.92
C GLY A 45 16.56 -2.93 13.62
N ILE A 46 16.38 -1.64 13.33
CA ILE A 46 17.13 -0.95 12.28
C ILE A 46 18.39 -0.32 12.91
N PRO A 47 19.59 -0.50 12.34
CA PRO A 47 20.79 0.18 12.82
C PRO A 47 20.60 1.70 12.82
N SER A 48 21.17 2.39 13.82
CA SER A 48 20.92 3.81 14.06
C SER A 48 21.27 4.72 12.88
N GLU A 49 22.29 4.36 12.11
CA GLU A 49 22.74 5.05 10.90
C GLU A 49 21.73 4.99 9.75
N TYR A 50 20.81 4.02 9.78
CA TYR A 50 19.71 3.88 8.82
C TYR A 50 18.37 4.38 9.37
N CYS A 51 18.33 4.87 10.61
CA CYS A 51 17.13 5.43 11.24
C CYS A 51 17.03 6.93 10.98
N VAL A 52 15.99 7.38 10.27
CA VAL A 52 15.77 8.80 9.95
C VAL A 52 14.49 9.31 10.62
N ARG A 53 14.59 10.41 11.38
CA ARG A 53 13.39 11.12 11.85
C ARG A 53 12.80 11.92 10.70
N PHE A 54 11.56 11.63 10.36
CA PHE A 54 10.81 12.34 9.32
C PHE A 54 9.34 12.49 9.71
N ASP A 55 8.83 13.70 9.58
CA ASP A 55 7.42 14.03 9.70
C ASP A 55 7.09 15.07 8.63
N LEU A 56 6.17 14.73 7.72
CA LEU A 56 5.78 15.63 6.64
C LEU A 56 5.23 16.95 7.21
N GLU A 57 4.57 16.91 8.36
CA GLU A 57 3.99 18.08 9.01
C GLU A 57 5.00 18.87 9.87
N GLN A 58 6.25 18.39 10.01
CA GLN A 58 7.32 19.12 10.73
C GLN A 58 8.49 19.43 9.78
N PRO A 59 8.51 20.61 9.14
CA PRO A 59 9.54 21.01 8.19
C PRO A 59 10.98 20.92 8.69
N SER A 60 11.19 21.09 10.00
CA SER A 60 12.50 20.93 10.64
C SER A 60 13.08 19.51 10.52
N THR A 61 12.27 18.51 10.17
CA THR A 61 12.72 17.12 10.00
C THR A 61 13.11 16.77 8.56
N TRP A 62 12.71 17.57 7.57
CA TRP A 62 12.96 17.26 6.16
C TRP A 62 14.45 17.20 5.78
N PRO A 63 15.34 18.07 6.33
CA PRO A 63 16.78 17.98 6.04
C PRO A 63 17.46 16.69 6.51
N ASN A 64 16.79 15.85 7.31
CA ASN A 64 17.36 14.56 7.75
C ASN A 64 17.40 13.51 6.63
N ILE A 65 16.73 13.76 5.50
CA ILE A 65 16.79 12.88 4.32
C ILE A 65 18.16 13.06 3.65
N PRO A 66 18.97 11.99 3.52
CA PRO A 66 20.27 12.12 2.87
C PRO A 66 20.15 12.53 1.41
N ALA A 67 21.06 13.38 0.94
CA ALA A 67 21.09 13.81 -0.46
C ALA A 67 21.40 12.65 -1.41
N GLY A 68 20.87 12.71 -2.64
CA GLY A 68 21.17 11.74 -3.70
C GLY A 68 20.54 10.35 -3.51
N THR A 69 19.58 10.19 -2.59
CA THR A 69 18.85 8.93 -2.40
C THR A 69 17.65 8.81 -3.35
N ASP A 70 17.29 7.58 -3.68
CA ASP A 70 15.93 7.26 -4.15
C ASP A 70 14.94 7.34 -2.98
N LEU A 71 13.68 7.66 -3.24
CA LEU A 71 12.61 7.77 -2.26
C LEU A 71 11.46 6.81 -2.59
N ILE A 72 10.96 6.10 -1.57
CA ILE A 72 9.66 5.41 -1.64
C ILE A 72 8.76 6.03 -0.56
N TRP A 73 7.65 6.62 -0.99
CA TRP A 73 6.66 7.28 -0.15
C TRP A 73 5.49 6.33 0.13
N CYS A 74 5.42 5.80 1.37
CA CYS A 74 4.54 4.70 1.76
C CYS A 74 3.26 5.11 2.51
N PHE A 75 3.00 6.41 2.70
CA PHE A 75 1.80 6.92 3.36
C PHE A 75 1.06 7.93 2.46
N PRO A 76 -0.21 8.26 2.74
CA PRO A 76 -0.97 9.19 1.89
C PRO A 76 -0.24 10.52 1.67
N ALA A 77 -0.12 10.98 0.42
CA ALA A 77 0.47 12.27 0.08
C ALA A 77 -0.52 13.40 0.37
N THR A 78 -0.67 13.75 1.64
CA THR A 78 -1.60 14.77 2.13
C THR A 78 -1.17 15.23 3.53
N PRO A 79 -1.49 16.47 3.95
CA PRO A 79 -2.12 17.58 3.22
C PRO A 79 -1.32 18.12 2.02
N LEU A 80 -2.02 18.66 1.01
CA LEU A 80 -1.41 19.10 -0.26
C LEU A 80 -0.37 20.20 -0.05
N GLU A 81 -0.64 21.18 0.80
CA GLU A 81 0.30 22.28 1.09
C GLU A 81 1.65 21.76 1.59
N GLN A 82 1.64 20.79 2.51
CA GLN A 82 2.84 20.19 3.08
C GLN A 82 3.55 19.29 2.05
N VAL A 83 2.81 18.57 1.21
CA VAL A 83 3.38 17.85 0.06
C VAL A 83 4.12 18.80 -0.87
N GLN A 84 3.50 19.92 -1.25
CA GLN A 84 4.10 20.91 -2.13
C GLN A 84 5.32 21.57 -1.49
N ALA A 85 5.23 21.96 -0.22
CA ALA A 85 6.33 22.58 0.50
C ALA A 85 7.53 21.63 0.64
N PHE A 86 7.28 20.37 1.00
CA PHE A 86 8.33 19.35 1.07
C PHE A 86 8.94 19.07 -0.30
N ALA A 87 8.13 18.93 -1.35
CA ALA A 87 8.61 18.63 -2.69
C ALA A 87 9.55 19.71 -3.25
N ARG A 88 9.32 21.00 -2.95
CA ARG A 88 10.25 22.10 -3.28
C ARG A 88 11.61 21.98 -2.59
N THR A 89 11.70 21.28 -1.45
CA THR A 89 12.99 21.01 -0.80
C THR A 89 13.77 19.88 -1.48
N LEU A 90 13.09 19.10 -2.31
CA LEU A 90 13.66 18.01 -3.10
C LEU A 90 14.20 18.50 -4.46
N ASP A 91 14.29 19.81 -4.68
CA ASP A 91 14.85 20.41 -5.91
C ASP A 91 16.38 20.22 -6.04
N GLN A 92 17.02 19.62 -5.04
CA GLN A 92 18.32 18.95 -5.18
C GLN A 92 18.11 17.58 -5.84
N PRO A 93 19.01 17.06 -6.70
CA PRO A 93 18.71 15.84 -7.47
C PRO A 93 18.48 14.61 -6.57
N THR A 94 17.22 14.35 -6.22
CA THR A 94 16.73 13.06 -5.74
C THR A 94 16.65 12.13 -6.95
N ARG A 95 17.21 10.92 -6.83
CA ARG A 95 17.46 10.09 -8.01
C ARG A 95 16.16 9.58 -8.62
N ARG A 96 15.24 9.03 -7.81
CA ARG A 96 13.89 8.60 -8.18
C ARG A 96 12.94 8.73 -7.01
N MET A 97 11.68 9.05 -7.28
CA MET A 97 10.62 9.08 -6.27
C MET A 97 9.47 8.16 -6.68
N ILE A 98 9.16 7.19 -5.82
CA ILE A 98 7.99 6.31 -5.94
C ILE A 98 6.97 6.74 -4.90
N VAL A 99 5.71 6.90 -5.30
CA VAL A 99 4.61 7.26 -4.39
C VAL A 99 3.57 6.17 -4.40
N LEU A 100 3.25 5.61 -3.23
CA LEU A 100 2.20 4.62 -3.09
C LEU A 100 0.83 5.30 -3.04
N GLY A 101 0.20 5.34 -4.22
CA GLY A 101 -1.19 5.70 -4.41
C GLY A 101 -2.15 4.54 -4.10
N SER A 102 -3.38 4.65 -4.58
CA SER A 102 -4.41 3.62 -4.40
C SER A 102 -5.32 3.56 -5.62
N THR A 103 -5.79 2.36 -5.97
CA THR A 103 -6.81 2.18 -7.00
C THR A 103 -8.17 2.80 -6.62
N SER A 104 -8.34 3.24 -5.37
CA SER A 104 -9.45 4.10 -4.96
C SER A 104 -9.43 5.49 -5.63
N ALA A 105 -8.30 5.89 -6.24
CA ALA A 105 -8.17 7.13 -6.99
C ALA A 105 -9.12 7.18 -8.19
N TYR A 106 -9.43 6.05 -8.83
CA TYR A 106 -10.33 6.04 -9.98
C TYR A 106 -11.75 6.45 -9.63
N GLU A 107 -12.32 7.31 -10.47
CA GLU A 107 -13.75 7.60 -10.48
C GLU A 107 -14.51 6.33 -10.90
N VAL A 108 -15.60 6.03 -10.19
CA VAL A 108 -16.57 5.05 -10.64
C VAL A 108 -17.92 5.71 -10.47
N SER A 109 -18.71 5.71 -11.55
CA SER A 109 -20.09 6.17 -11.45
C SER A 109 -20.86 5.23 -10.52
N ASP A 110 -21.38 5.79 -9.43
CA ASP A 110 -22.28 5.09 -8.50
C ASP A 110 -23.60 4.65 -9.17
N GLU A 111 -23.87 5.11 -10.39
CA GLU A 111 -25.05 4.78 -11.20
C GLU A 111 -24.82 3.61 -12.16
N SER A 112 -23.57 3.13 -12.33
CA SER A 112 -23.31 2.01 -13.23
C SER A 112 -23.84 0.69 -12.67
N THR A 113 -24.74 0.07 -13.42
CA THR A 113 -25.27 -1.28 -13.13
C THR A 113 -24.55 -2.38 -13.91
N GLU A 114 -23.51 -2.04 -14.67
CA GLU A 114 -22.78 -2.99 -15.50
C GLU A 114 -22.08 -4.06 -14.64
N TYR A 115 -22.29 -5.33 -15.01
CA TYR A 115 -21.71 -6.47 -14.32
C TYR A 115 -21.27 -7.57 -15.30
N PRO A 116 -20.00 -8.02 -15.24
CA PRO A 116 -18.93 -7.52 -14.37
C PRO A 116 -18.49 -6.09 -14.77
N PRO A 117 -18.02 -5.24 -13.83
CA PRO A 117 -17.63 -3.86 -14.13
C PRO A 117 -16.49 -3.83 -15.15
N PRO A 118 -16.39 -2.85 -16.06
CA PRO A 118 -15.36 -2.82 -17.09
C PRO A 118 -13.94 -2.80 -16.48
N TRP A 119 -12.96 -3.22 -17.27
CA TRP A 119 -11.55 -3.13 -16.86
C TRP A 119 -11.11 -1.66 -16.81
N ILE A 120 -10.40 -1.30 -15.75
CA ILE A 120 -9.82 0.02 -15.52
C ILE A 120 -8.31 -0.07 -15.66
N ASP A 121 -7.76 0.77 -16.52
CA ASP A 121 -6.32 0.97 -16.69
C ASP A 121 -5.90 2.39 -16.26
N GLU A 122 -4.65 2.76 -16.51
CA GLU A 122 -4.09 4.05 -16.12
C GLU A 122 -4.63 5.25 -16.89
N SER A 123 -5.38 5.03 -17.97
CA SER A 123 -6.03 6.09 -18.76
C SER A 123 -7.38 6.54 -18.20
N ALA A 124 -7.97 5.75 -17.29
CA ALA A 124 -9.26 6.07 -16.68
C ALA A 124 -9.20 7.32 -15.79
N LEU A 125 -10.35 8.01 -15.68
CA LEU A 125 -10.49 9.23 -14.88
C LEU A 125 -10.20 8.96 -13.40
N ILE A 126 -9.55 9.93 -12.76
CA ILE A 126 -9.22 9.91 -11.34
C ILE A 126 -9.94 11.04 -10.60
N ASP A 127 -10.36 10.72 -9.39
CA ASP A 127 -11.09 11.59 -8.49
C ASP A 127 -10.12 12.54 -7.78
N LEU A 128 -9.95 13.72 -8.37
CA LEU A 128 -9.11 14.80 -7.84
C LEU A 128 -9.75 15.52 -6.65
N THR A 129 -10.95 15.14 -6.21
CA THR A 129 -11.54 15.68 -4.97
C THR A 129 -10.91 15.07 -3.72
N LYS A 130 -10.28 13.89 -3.85
CA LYS A 130 -9.60 13.20 -2.76
C LYS A 130 -8.26 13.87 -2.43
N PRO A 131 -8.03 14.35 -1.19
CA PRO A 131 -6.80 15.06 -0.82
C PRO A 131 -5.50 14.29 -1.10
N ARG A 132 -5.49 12.96 -0.92
CA ARG A 132 -4.32 12.11 -1.24
C ARG A 132 -3.99 12.10 -2.73
N VAL A 133 -5.03 12.09 -3.58
CA VAL A 133 -4.87 12.03 -5.04
C VAL A 133 -4.30 13.35 -5.55
N GLN A 134 -4.72 14.47 -4.97
CA GLN A 134 -4.13 15.78 -5.28
C GLN A 134 -2.62 15.82 -5.03
N GLY A 135 -2.17 15.32 -3.87
CA GLY A 135 -0.74 15.28 -3.56
C GLY A 135 0.04 14.27 -4.42
N GLU A 136 -0.53 13.09 -4.66
CA GLU A 136 0.03 12.07 -5.57
C GLU A 136 0.25 12.64 -6.98
N GLU A 137 -0.76 13.29 -7.55
CA GLU A 137 -0.70 13.85 -8.89
C GLU A 137 0.16 15.11 -8.97
N TYR A 138 0.23 15.93 -7.90
CA TYR A 138 1.17 17.04 -7.83
C TYR A 138 2.62 16.55 -7.95
N LEU A 139 3.00 15.55 -7.14
CA LEU A 139 4.34 14.95 -7.18
C LEU A 139 4.64 14.32 -8.54
N ARG A 140 3.65 13.61 -9.13
CA ARG A 140 3.78 12.99 -10.44
C ARG A 140 4.05 14.01 -11.54
N GLN A 141 3.23 15.05 -11.61
CA GLN A 141 3.23 16.03 -12.71
C GLN A 141 4.36 17.05 -12.60
N HIS A 142 4.73 17.47 -11.39
CA HIS A 142 5.66 18.59 -11.19
C HIS A 142 7.06 18.13 -10.75
N HIS A 143 7.18 16.94 -10.14
CA HIS A 143 8.45 16.42 -9.63
C HIS A 143 8.86 15.08 -10.26
N GLY A 144 8.17 14.66 -11.33
CA GLY A 144 8.50 13.43 -12.07
C GLY A 144 8.37 12.16 -11.23
N ALA A 145 7.64 12.20 -10.12
CA ALA A 145 7.41 11.04 -9.28
C ALA A 145 6.65 9.95 -10.06
N ILE A 146 6.85 8.70 -9.68
CA ILE A 146 6.16 7.54 -10.23
C ILE A 146 5.09 7.13 -9.24
N VAL A 147 3.82 7.18 -9.65
CA VAL A 147 2.70 6.82 -8.77
C VAL A 147 2.33 5.36 -8.99
N LEU A 148 2.44 4.55 -7.95
CA LEU A 148 1.94 3.18 -7.93
C LEU A 148 0.54 3.18 -7.34
N ARG A 149 -0.51 3.01 -8.16
CA ARG A 149 -1.90 2.93 -7.70
C ARG A 149 -2.16 1.52 -7.17
N VAL A 150 -2.00 1.35 -5.86
CA VAL A 150 -2.00 0.05 -5.21
C VAL A 150 -3.40 -0.47 -4.93
N ALA A 151 -3.64 -1.73 -5.27
CA ALA A 151 -4.83 -2.49 -4.90
C ALA A 151 -4.83 -2.88 -3.40
N GLY A 152 -5.76 -3.74 -2.97
CA GLY A 152 -5.78 -4.21 -1.58
C GLY A 152 -4.52 -5.01 -1.25
N ILE A 153 -3.75 -4.58 -0.26
CA ILE A 153 -2.49 -5.24 0.09
C ILE A 153 -2.78 -6.39 1.05
N TYR A 154 -2.35 -7.61 0.68
CA TYR A 154 -2.41 -8.79 1.54
C TYR A 154 -1.02 -9.41 1.75
N GLY A 155 -0.93 -10.35 2.69
CA GLY A 155 0.30 -11.06 3.03
C GLY A 155 0.33 -11.46 4.51
N PRO A 156 1.46 -11.93 5.05
CA PRO A 156 1.62 -12.23 6.46
C PRO A 156 1.17 -11.05 7.36
N GLY A 157 0.28 -11.30 8.33
CA GLY A 157 -0.31 -10.26 9.18
C GLY A 157 -1.43 -9.40 8.55
N ARG A 158 -1.71 -9.56 7.25
CA ARG A 158 -2.87 -8.98 6.55
C ARG A 158 -3.51 -10.02 5.63
N ASN A 159 -4.22 -10.95 6.26
CA ASN A 159 -4.75 -12.13 5.61
C ASN A 159 -6.28 -12.02 5.36
N PRO A 160 -6.76 -12.10 4.10
CA PRO A 160 -8.17 -12.21 3.76
C PRO A 160 -8.95 -13.27 4.54
N LEU A 161 -8.35 -14.43 4.84
CA LEU A 161 -8.99 -15.48 5.62
C LEU A 161 -9.26 -15.03 7.06
N ASP A 162 -8.38 -14.23 7.66
CA ASP A 162 -8.60 -13.66 8.99
C ASP A 162 -9.72 -12.64 9.00
N TRP A 163 -9.90 -11.89 7.90
CA TRP A 163 -11.02 -10.95 7.79
C TRP A 163 -12.36 -11.67 7.72
N ILE A 164 -12.40 -12.84 7.08
CA ILE A 164 -13.56 -13.74 7.07
C ILE A 164 -13.80 -14.30 8.48
N ARG A 165 -12.78 -14.88 9.12
CA ARG A 165 -12.86 -15.41 10.51
C ARG A 165 -13.41 -14.39 11.50
N GLN A 166 -13.01 -13.13 11.36
CA GLN A 166 -13.39 -12.03 12.24
C GLN A 166 -14.73 -11.37 11.85
N GLY A 167 -15.39 -11.85 10.79
CA GLY A 167 -16.65 -11.28 10.30
C GLY A 167 -16.52 -9.84 9.73
N ARG A 168 -15.30 -9.40 9.42
CA ARG A 168 -15.03 -8.09 8.80
C ARG A 168 -15.40 -8.08 7.31
N VAL A 169 -15.35 -9.24 6.69
CA VAL A 169 -15.76 -9.51 5.31
C VAL A 169 -16.91 -10.51 5.34
N SER A 170 -17.88 -10.27 4.46
CA SER A 170 -19.03 -11.13 4.20
C SER A 170 -19.10 -11.44 2.71
N PRO A 171 -19.76 -12.53 2.29
CA PRO A 171 -20.00 -12.82 0.88
C PRO A 171 -20.72 -11.64 0.21
N SER A 172 -20.20 -11.24 -0.96
CA SER A 172 -20.85 -10.28 -1.85
C SER A 172 -20.29 -10.38 -3.28
N ARG A 173 -21.11 -9.95 -4.25
CA ARG A 173 -20.76 -9.91 -5.68
C ARG A 173 -19.74 -8.82 -6.05
N LYS A 174 -19.30 -8.02 -5.07
CA LYS A 174 -18.37 -6.91 -5.27
C LYS A 174 -16.98 -7.42 -5.62
N TYR A 175 -16.44 -6.93 -6.74
CA TYR A 175 -15.05 -7.19 -7.12
C TYR A 175 -14.05 -6.49 -6.20
N VAL A 176 -13.05 -7.26 -5.79
CA VAL A 176 -11.84 -6.84 -5.10
C VAL A 176 -10.62 -7.16 -5.95
N ASN A 177 -9.59 -6.34 -5.79
CA ASN A 177 -8.31 -6.50 -6.45
C ASN A 177 -7.26 -6.53 -5.35
N LEU A 178 -6.32 -7.45 -5.44
CA LEU A 178 -5.35 -7.68 -4.39
C LEU A 178 -3.92 -7.63 -4.96
N ILE A 179 -2.96 -7.42 -4.08
CA ILE A 179 -1.53 -7.58 -4.37
C ILE A 179 -0.82 -8.08 -3.12
N HIS A 180 0.05 -9.07 -3.29
CA HIS A 180 0.86 -9.56 -2.18
C HIS A 180 1.92 -8.50 -1.81
N VAL A 181 2.17 -8.33 -0.51
CA VAL A 181 3.08 -7.29 -0.02
C VAL A 181 4.52 -7.45 -0.53
N GLU A 182 4.98 -8.67 -0.74
CA GLU A 182 6.31 -8.94 -1.30
C GLU A 182 6.40 -8.53 -2.76
N ASP A 183 5.35 -8.82 -3.56
CA ASP A 183 5.29 -8.36 -4.94
C ASP A 183 5.21 -6.84 -5.01
N LEU A 184 4.40 -6.21 -4.16
CA LEU A 184 4.35 -4.75 -4.08
C LEU A 184 5.73 -4.16 -3.75
N ALA A 185 6.44 -4.72 -2.78
CA ALA A 185 7.75 -4.24 -2.38
C ALA A 185 8.79 -4.40 -3.51
N ALA A 186 8.80 -5.53 -4.20
CA ALA A 186 9.66 -5.77 -5.35
C ALA A 186 9.30 -4.87 -6.54
N ILE A 187 8.02 -4.61 -6.77
CA ILE A 187 7.54 -3.64 -7.78
C ILE A 187 8.03 -2.23 -7.47
N CYS A 188 8.04 -1.79 -6.19
CA CYS A 188 8.61 -0.49 -5.82
C CYS A 188 10.07 -0.37 -6.24
N LEU A 189 10.87 -1.41 -6.01
CA LEU A 189 12.29 -1.45 -6.40
C LEU A 189 12.45 -1.50 -7.92
N ALA A 190 11.64 -2.29 -8.62
CA ALA A 190 11.62 -2.33 -10.08
C ALA A 190 11.22 -0.99 -10.71
N ALA A 191 10.29 -0.25 -10.08
CA ALA A 191 9.87 1.07 -10.53
C ALA A 191 10.98 2.13 -10.37
N ILE A 192 11.84 2.02 -9.35
CA ILE A 192 13.05 2.85 -9.23
C ILE A 192 13.96 2.61 -10.45
N GLU A 193 14.15 1.36 -10.84
CA GLU A 193 15.12 1.00 -11.89
C GLU A 193 14.61 1.26 -13.31
N LYS A 194 13.35 0.92 -13.57
CA LYS A 194 12.79 0.83 -14.92
C LYS A 194 11.62 1.77 -15.17
N GLY A 195 11.01 2.29 -14.11
CA GLY A 195 9.83 3.14 -14.24
C GLY A 195 10.16 4.47 -14.94
N LYS A 196 9.20 4.96 -15.71
CA LYS A 196 9.34 6.23 -16.43
C LYS A 196 8.94 7.39 -15.49
N PRO A 197 9.75 8.46 -15.37
CA PRO A 197 9.40 9.62 -14.56
C PRO A 197 8.03 10.20 -14.96
N GLY A 198 7.22 10.58 -13.97
CA GLY A 198 5.90 11.18 -14.18
C GLY A 198 4.80 10.20 -14.62
N GLU A 199 5.08 8.90 -14.68
CA GLU A 199 4.06 7.89 -14.99
C GLU A 199 3.30 7.40 -13.76
N ALA A 200 2.12 6.83 -14.01
CA ALA A 200 1.39 6.03 -13.05
C ALA A 200 1.32 4.56 -13.51
N TYR A 201 1.29 3.63 -12.55
CA TYR A 201 1.12 2.19 -12.78
C TYR A 201 0.12 1.61 -11.80
N ASN A 202 -0.81 0.79 -12.30
CA ASN A 202 -1.70 -0.01 -11.49
C ASN A 202 -0.97 -1.21 -10.92
N VAL A 203 -1.10 -1.40 -9.61
CA VAL A 203 -0.46 -2.50 -8.89
C VAL A 203 -1.52 -3.44 -8.32
N SER A 204 -1.75 -4.54 -9.04
CA SER A 204 -2.60 -5.68 -8.67
C SER A 204 -1.95 -6.98 -9.17
N ASP A 205 -2.41 -8.12 -8.65
CA ASP A 205 -2.07 -9.44 -9.18
C ASP A 205 -2.63 -9.69 -10.60
N GLY A 206 -3.60 -8.88 -11.04
CA GLY A 206 -4.24 -8.97 -12.35
C GLY A 206 -5.40 -9.97 -12.40
N THR A 207 -5.78 -10.55 -11.26
CA THR A 207 -6.89 -11.50 -11.13
C THR A 207 -7.91 -10.96 -10.12
N PRO A 208 -8.83 -10.08 -10.54
CA PRO A 208 -9.90 -9.62 -9.67
C PRO A 208 -10.80 -10.78 -9.24
N HIS A 209 -11.18 -10.78 -7.96
CA HIS A 209 -12.09 -11.77 -7.38
C HIS A 209 -13.29 -11.08 -6.75
N THR A 210 -14.39 -11.79 -6.56
CA THR A 210 -15.50 -11.33 -5.72
C THR A 210 -15.35 -11.84 -4.29
N TRP A 211 -15.97 -11.17 -3.32
CA TRP A 211 -16.01 -11.72 -1.96
C TRP A 211 -16.81 -13.03 -1.88
N ASP A 212 -17.78 -13.25 -2.77
CA ASP A 212 -18.46 -14.55 -2.92
C ASP A 212 -17.47 -15.67 -3.27
N GLU A 213 -16.63 -15.47 -4.29
CA GLU A 213 -15.61 -16.45 -4.71
C GLU A 213 -14.60 -16.73 -3.60
N ILE A 214 -14.10 -15.69 -2.94
CA ILE A 214 -13.13 -15.85 -1.85
C ILE A 214 -13.78 -16.57 -0.67
N CYS A 215 -15.00 -16.20 -0.26
CA CYS A 215 -15.69 -16.88 0.84
C CYS A 215 -16.02 -18.35 0.52
N ALA A 216 -16.47 -18.64 -0.70
CA ALA A 216 -16.74 -20.01 -1.13
C ALA A 216 -15.46 -20.86 -1.11
N THR A 217 -14.35 -20.32 -1.63
CA THR A 217 -13.05 -21.01 -1.59
C THR A 217 -12.53 -21.16 -0.16
N ALA A 218 -12.74 -20.15 0.69
CA ALA A 218 -12.41 -20.18 2.12
C ALA A 218 -13.12 -21.34 2.84
N GLN A 219 -14.41 -21.51 2.58
CA GLN A 219 -15.22 -22.61 3.11
C GLN A 219 -14.75 -23.96 2.60
N GLN A 220 -14.42 -24.07 1.31
CA GLN A 220 -14.00 -25.33 0.69
C GLN A 220 -12.61 -25.80 1.14
N ARG A 221 -11.62 -24.90 1.18
CA ARG A 221 -10.21 -25.26 1.43
C ARG A 221 -9.80 -25.18 2.90
N TRP A 222 -10.42 -24.28 3.69
CA TRP A 222 -10.03 -24.02 5.08
C TRP A 222 -11.19 -24.17 6.09
N CYS A 223 -12.34 -24.67 5.65
CA CYS A 223 -13.53 -24.85 6.48
C CYS A 223 -14.01 -23.57 7.19
N LEU A 224 -13.77 -22.41 6.59
CA LEU A 224 -14.17 -21.12 7.17
C LEU A 224 -15.57 -20.72 6.70
N THR A 225 -16.49 -20.62 7.64
CA THR A 225 -17.85 -20.13 7.39
C THR A 225 -17.88 -18.62 7.52
N ALA A 226 -18.19 -17.94 6.42
CA ALA A 226 -18.39 -16.49 6.42
C ALA A 226 -19.72 -16.12 7.09
N THR A 227 -19.83 -14.86 7.51
CA THR A 227 -21.08 -14.30 8.03
C THR A 227 -22.13 -14.16 6.93
N THR A 228 -23.36 -13.78 7.31
CA THR A 228 -24.48 -13.62 6.37
C THR A 228 -24.12 -12.69 5.21
N PRO A 229 -24.52 -13.03 3.96
CA PRO A 229 -24.26 -12.19 2.80
C PRO A 229 -24.75 -10.75 2.98
N LYS A 230 -24.03 -9.80 2.38
CA LYS A 230 -24.48 -8.41 2.29
C LYS A 230 -24.87 -8.10 0.86
N GLU A 231 -26.00 -7.40 0.70
CA GLU A 231 -26.34 -6.77 -0.57
C GLU A 231 -25.44 -5.55 -0.77
N ASP A 232 -24.48 -5.67 -1.69
CA ASP A 232 -23.68 -4.55 -2.15
C ASP A 232 -24.37 -3.90 -3.35
N ARG A 233 -24.66 -2.60 -3.26
CA ARG A 233 -25.10 -1.79 -4.41
C ARG A 233 -23.96 -1.50 -5.40
N PHE A 234 -22.71 -1.65 -4.95
CA PHE A 234 -21.52 -1.30 -5.73
C PHE A 234 -20.78 -2.56 -6.22
N THR A 235 -20.59 -2.67 -7.53
CA THR A 235 -20.01 -3.86 -8.18
C THR A 235 -18.50 -3.99 -8.00
N GLY A 236 -17.82 -2.96 -7.49
CA GLY A 236 -16.36 -2.96 -7.34
C GLY A 236 -15.64 -2.40 -8.57
N LYS A 237 -14.36 -2.76 -8.71
CA LYS A 237 -13.51 -2.39 -9.85
C LYS A 237 -12.81 -3.65 -10.36
N ARG A 238 -12.46 -3.72 -11.65
CA ARG A 238 -11.48 -4.67 -12.18
C ARG A 238 -10.27 -3.89 -12.68
N ILE A 239 -9.12 -4.07 -12.04
CA ILE A 239 -7.92 -3.26 -12.27
C ILE A 239 -6.93 -4.03 -13.14
N SER A 240 -6.65 -3.50 -14.33
CA SER A 240 -5.62 -4.04 -15.22
C SER A 240 -4.22 -3.74 -14.70
N ASN A 241 -3.32 -4.71 -14.75
CA ASN A 241 -1.88 -4.55 -14.48
C ASN A 241 -1.02 -4.63 -15.75
N ALA A 242 -1.63 -4.54 -16.94
CA ALA A 242 -0.97 -4.77 -18.21
C ALA A 242 0.23 -3.82 -18.45
N LYS A 243 0.05 -2.52 -18.16
CA LYS A 243 1.12 -1.52 -18.30
C LYS A 243 2.30 -1.81 -17.38
N LEU A 244 2.03 -2.14 -16.12
CA LEU A 244 3.07 -2.52 -15.16
C LEU A 244 3.87 -3.73 -15.66
N ARG A 245 3.20 -4.78 -16.10
CA ARG A 245 3.84 -5.99 -16.59
C ARG A 245 4.67 -5.73 -17.86
N GLY A 246 4.14 -4.94 -18.78
CA GLY A 246 4.82 -4.60 -20.02
C GLY A 246 6.05 -3.72 -19.81
N GLU A 247 5.91 -2.63 -19.05
CA GLU A 247 6.97 -1.62 -18.94
C GLU A 247 8.01 -1.93 -17.85
N LEU A 248 7.61 -2.48 -16.70
CA LEU A 248 8.56 -2.85 -15.65
C LEU A 248 9.12 -4.26 -15.86
N SER A 249 8.53 -5.04 -16.77
CA SER A 249 8.88 -6.45 -17.00
C SER A 249 8.90 -7.25 -15.70
N TYR A 250 7.97 -6.96 -14.80
CA TYR A 250 7.87 -7.62 -13.50
C TYR A 250 7.02 -8.89 -13.61
N VAL A 251 7.52 -9.98 -13.00
CA VAL A 251 6.82 -11.26 -12.89
C VAL A 251 6.43 -11.44 -11.43
N LEU A 252 5.12 -11.57 -11.18
CA LEU A 252 4.58 -11.78 -9.84
C LEU A 252 5.10 -13.10 -9.27
N GLN A 253 5.58 -13.05 -8.03
CA GLN A 253 5.96 -14.22 -7.24
C GLN A 253 4.71 -14.89 -6.65
N HIS A 254 3.65 -14.11 -6.39
CA HIS A 254 2.37 -14.57 -5.84
C HIS A 254 1.22 -14.26 -6.82
N PRO A 255 1.18 -14.88 -8.01
CA PRO A 255 0.14 -14.61 -9.02
C PRO A 255 -1.23 -15.22 -8.69
N ASP A 256 -1.26 -16.21 -7.80
CA ASP A 256 -2.49 -16.89 -7.36
C ASP A 256 -2.76 -16.57 -5.89
N LEU A 257 -3.91 -15.93 -5.64
CA LEU A 257 -4.33 -15.55 -4.30
C LEU A 257 -4.40 -16.76 -3.36
N TYR A 258 -5.00 -17.86 -3.79
CA TYR A 258 -5.30 -18.98 -2.91
C TYR A 258 -4.07 -19.80 -2.55
N GLU A 259 -3.12 -19.93 -3.47
CA GLU A 259 -1.80 -20.53 -3.16
C GLU A 259 -1.01 -19.66 -2.18
N ALA A 260 -1.01 -18.33 -2.38
CA ALA A 260 -0.38 -17.42 -1.44
C ALA A 260 -1.02 -17.47 -0.03
N LEU A 261 -2.35 -17.56 0.04
CA LEU A 261 -3.07 -17.77 1.30
C LEU A 261 -2.72 -19.11 1.95
N ALA A 262 -2.59 -20.19 1.17
CA ALA A 262 -2.19 -21.50 1.70
C ALA A 262 -0.78 -21.45 2.31
N MET A 263 0.17 -20.75 1.66
CA MET A 263 1.51 -20.54 2.20
C MET A 263 1.47 -19.77 3.52
N ILE A 264 0.69 -18.69 3.61
CA ILE A 264 0.54 -17.89 4.84
C ILE A 264 -0.03 -18.76 5.98
N GLU A 265 -1.08 -19.54 5.71
CA GLU A 265 -1.68 -20.43 6.71
C GLU A 265 -0.72 -21.53 7.18
N SER A 266 0.12 -22.06 6.28
CA SER A 266 1.13 -23.06 6.63
C SER A 266 2.29 -22.48 7.47
N GLY A 267 2.70 -21.23 7.20
CA GLY A 267 3.74 -20.53 7.96
C GLY A 267 3.29 -20.15 9.38
N ASN A 268 2.02 -19.78 9.54
CA ASN A 268 1.42 -19.49 10.86
C ASN A 268 1.33 -20.74 11.76
N GLY A 269 1.39 -21.95 11.18
CA GLY A 269 1.36 -23.21 11.93
C GLY A 269 2.66 -23.55 12.66
N VAL A 270 3.78 -22.88 12.34
CA VAL A 270 5.09 -23.15 12.96
C VAL A 270 5.37 -22.22 14.15
N GLU A 271 4.77 -21.02 14.20
CA GLU A 271 4.93 -20.07 15.32
C GLU A 271 3.91 -20.29 16.46
N ALA A 272 2.88 -21.12 16.26
CA ALA A 272 1.84 -21.35 17.27
C ALA A 272 2.26 -22.19 18.49
N GLN A 273 3.55 -22.55 18.62
CA GLN A 273 4.07 -23.24 19.81
C GLN A 273 5.00 -22.41 20.71
N ASP A 274 5.38 -21.18 20.34
CA ASP A 274 6.20 -20.34 21.22
C ASP A 274 5.69 -18.90 21.31
N GLY A 275 5.17 -18.54 22.47
CA GLY A 275 5.13 -17.14 22.92
C GLY A 275 3.76 -16.48 22.98
N GLN A 276 3.03 -16.71 24.08
CA GLN A 276 2.12 -15.72 24.63
C GLN A 276 2.90 -14.41 24.86
N ASN A 277 2.62 -13.37 24.07
CA ASN A 277 2.76 -11.99 24.52
C ASN A 277 1.66 -11.14 23.86
N GLY A 278 0.69 -10.76 24.71
CA GLY A 278 -0.52 -10.08 24.31
C GLY A 278 -0.28 -8.64 23.85
N PHE A 279 -0.81 -8.33 22.67
CA PHE A 279 -1.07 -6.95 22.26
C PHE A 279 -2.49 -6.56 22.69
N GLN A 280 -2.59 -5.83 23.80
CA GLN A 280 -3.82 -5.12 24.17
C GLN A 280 -4.03 -3.93 23.22
N GLN A 281 -5.17 -3.91 22.53
CA GLN A 281 -5.66 -2.75 21.79
C GLN A 281 -6.18 -1.70 22.78
N GLY A 282 -5.71 -0.46 22.66
CA GLY A 282 -6.24 0.69 23.39
C GLY A 282 -7.69 1.04 22.97
N PRO A 283 -8.47 1.70 23.83
CA PRO A 283 -9.92 1.75 23.72
C PRO A 283 -10.41 2.69 22.60
N LYS A 284 -11.56 2.28 22.03
CA LYS A 284 -12.39 3.04 21.09
C LYS A 284 -12.89 4.33 21.77
N ARG A 285 -12.83 5.45 21.04
CA ARG A 285 -13.55 6.67 21.41
C ARG A 285 -14.98 6.56 20.88
N ASP A 286 -15.94 6.36 21.78
CA ASP A 286 -17.36 6.51 21.48
C ASP A 286 -17.71 8.01 21.48
N GLY A 287 -18.36 8.43 20.39
CA GLY A 287 -18.90 9.77 20.24
C GLY A 287 -20.32 9.85 20.79
N THR A 288 -20.50 10.59 21.88
CA THR A 288 -21.79 11.13 22.31
C THR A 288 -21.58 12.54 22.85
N GLY A 289 -21.69 13.54 21.97
CA GLY A 289 -21.75 14.95 22.34
C GLY A 289 -23.20 15.41 22.36
N GLY A 290 -23.83 15.36 23.54
CA GLY A 290 -25.14 15.94 23.78
C GLY A 290 -25.09 17.46 23.78
N VAL A 291 -26.06 18.09 23.13
CA VAL A 291 -26.35 19.52 23.19
C VAL A 291 -27.07 19.82 24.50
N PRO A 292 -26.66 20.84 25.28
CA PRO A 292 -27.52 21.42 26.30
C PRO A 292 -28.12 22.74 25.80
N SER A 293 -29.45 22.77 25.81
CA SER A 293 -30.28 23.97 25.76
C SER A 293 -30.23 24.71 27.11
N ALA A 294 -30.13 26.03 27.06
CA ALA A 294 -30.60 27.00 28.06
C ALA A 294 -30.69 28.34 27.32
N GLU A 295 -31.87 28.85 26.94
CA GLU A 295 -32.86 29.56 27.78
C GLU A 295 -32.26 30.62 28.72
N ASN A 296 -32.55 31.87 28.35
CA ASN A 296 -32.39 33.19 29.00
C ASN A 296 -30.98 33.78 29.12
#